data_AF-A0A8I0FBG0-F1
#
_entry.id   AF-A0A8I0FBG0-F1
#
_cell.length_a   1.000
_cell.length_b   1.000
_cell.length_c   1.000
_cell.angle_alpha   90.00
_cell.angle_beta   90.00
_cell.angle_gamma   90.00
#
_symmetry.space_group_name_H-M   'P 1'
#
loop_
_entity.id
_entity.type
_entity.pdbx_description
1 polymer ?
#
loop_
_entity_poly.entity_id
_entity_poly.type
_entity_poly.pdbx_seq_one_letter_code
_entity_poly.pdbx_strand_id
1 'polypeptide(L)'
;HDREKQRYVQQGSAFLKELGITDEKAQIIPSMARKWKQINKFIEIFASAYEQIDAEQKELNIVDFGSGKGYLTFALYDYLQEQQKVPLITGVELRRNLVEFCQNVAEKVHFNHLDFFEGDVRSYQPEKLDVMIALHACDIATDFAIHTGIRLNASMIMCAPCCHKELRPQLHSPEVLQPMLQFG
;
A
#
# COMPACT_ATOMS: atom_id res chain seq x y z
N HIS A 1 -14.83 -14.02 24.62
CA HIS A 1 -14.69 -12.82 23.78
C HIS A 1 -14.46 -13.31 22.36
N ASP A 2 -15.52 -13.81 21.73
CA ASP A 2 -15.48 -14.25 20.34
C ASP A 2 -15.96 -13.06 19.52
N ARG A 3 -15.03 -12.14 19.18
CA ARG A 3 -15.33 -11.13 18.16
C ARG A 3 -15.35 -11.90 16.85
N GLU A 4 -16.52 -12.02 16.23
CA GLU A 4 -16.62 -12.42 14.83
C GLU A 4 -15.57 -11.63 14.05
N LYS A 5 -14.65 -12.34 13.40
CA LYS A 5 -13.60 -11.70 12.60
C LYS A 5 -14.30 -10.98 11.45
N GLN A 6 -14.48 -9.66 11.58
CA GLN A 6 -14.80 -8.79 10.45
C GLN A 6 -13.76 -9.06 9.36
N ARG A 7 -14.22 -9.59 8.23
CA ARG A 7 -13.40 -9.79 7.06
C ARG A 7 -13.58 -8.56 6.19
N TYR A 8 -12.56 -7.70 6.18
CA TYR A 8 -12.58 -6.46 5.40
C TYR A 8 -12.37 -6.67 3.90
N VAL A 9 -11.81 -7.82 3.51
CA VAL A 9 -11.63 -8.22 2.10
C VAL A 9 -12.31 -9.56 1.93
N GLN A 10 -13.19 -9.68 0.94
CA GLN A 10 -13.84 -10.93 0.64
C GLN A 10 -12.87 -11.87 -0.07
N GLN A 11 -12.82 -13.13 0.37
CA GLN A 11 -11.93 -14.13 -0.22
C GLN A 11 -12.27 -14.41 -1.70
N GLY A 12 -13.50 -14.10 -2.13
CA GLY A 12 -13.96 -14.22 -3.52
C GLY A 12 -13.67 -13.00 -4.41
N SER A 13 -13.05 -11.92 -3.91
CA SER A 13 -12.77 -10.74 -4.72
C SER A 13 -11.85 -11.08 -5.89
N ALA A 14 -12.25 -10.70 -7.11
CA ALA A 14 -11.61 -11.12 -8.36
C ALA A 14 -10.12 -10.77 -8.44
N PHE A 15 -9.72 -9.64 -7.85
CA PHE A 15 -8.32 -9.21 -7.84
C PHE A 15 -7.40 -10.19 -7.10
N LEU A 16 -7.90 -10.92 -6.09
CA LEU A 16 -7.08 -11.88 -5.34
C LEU A 16 -6.59 -13.01 -6.23
N LYS A 17 -7.41 -13.43 -7.20
CA LYS A 17 -7.04 -14.44 -8.18
C LYS A 17 -5.98 -13.90 -9.15
N GLU A 18 -6.21 -12.73 -9.72
CA GLU A 18 -5.28 -12.12 -10.68
C GLU A 18 -3.91 -11.79 -10.06
N LEU A 19 -3.89 -11.46 -8.77
CA LEU A 19 -2.64 -11.24 -8.01
C LEU A 19 -1.99 -12.54 -7.49
N GLY A 20 -2.59 -13.71 -7.76
CA GLY A 20 -2.08 -15.02 -7.39
C GLY A 20 -2.16 -15.31 -5.88
N ILE A 21 -3.10 -14.70 -5.16
CA ILE A 21 -3.36 -14.98 -3.73
C ILE A 21 -4.31 -16.16 -3.58
N THR A 22 -5.32 -16.25 -4.45
CA THR A 22 -6.30 -17.34 -4.47
C THR A 22 -6.17 -18.19 -5.73
N ASP A 23 -6.60 -19.45 -5.64
CA ASP A 23 -6.77 -20.32 -6.79
C ASP A 23 -8.11 -20.06 -7.53
N GLU A 24 -8.37 -20.85 -8.58
CA GLU A 24 -9.61 -20.82 -9.37
C GLU A 24 -10.90 -21.06 -8.55
N LYS A 25 -10.79 -21.67 -7.37
CA LYS A 25 -11.90 -21.96 -6.45
C LYS A 25 -11.97 -20.95 -5.30
N ALA A 26 -11.32 -19.79 -5.47
CA ALA A 26 -11.18 -18.75 -4.45
C ALA A 26 -10.55 -19.24 -3.14
N GLN A 27 -9.74 -20.31 -3.15
CA GLN A 27 -9.02 -20.78 -1.96
C GLN A 27 -7.66 -20.10 -1.86
N ILE A 28 -7.29 -19.64 -0.67
CA ILE A 28 -5.98 -19.03 -0.44
C ILE A 28 -4.87 -20.04 -0.73
N ILE A 29 -3.97 -19.68 -1.64
CA ILE A 29 -2.80 -20.50 -1.97
C ILE A 29 -1.91 -20.58 -0.72
N PRO A 30 -1.46 -21.78 -0.27
CA PRO A 30 -0.75 -21.93 1.00
C PRO A 30 0.49 -21.04 1.15
N SER A 31 1.26 -20.84 0.08
CA SER A 31 2.44 -19.96 0.06
C SER A 31 2.10 -18.47 0.23
N MET A 32 0.85 -18.08 -0.04
CA MET A 32 0.35 -16.71 0.06
C MET A 32 -0.40 -16.42 1.37
N ALA A 33 -0.53 -17.40 2.27
CA ALA A 33 -1.25 -17.23 3.54
C ALA A 33 -0.70 -16.07 4.40
N ARG A 34 0.63 -15.84 4.39
CA ARG A 34 1.25 -14.70 5.07
C ARG A 34 0.86 -13.37 4.43
N LYS A 35 0.84 -13.30 3.10
CA LYS A 35 0.44 -12.12 2.33
C LYS A 35 -1.04 -11.79 2.55
N TRP A 36 -1.91 -12.80 2.54
CA TRP A 36 -3.32 -12.66 2.85
C TRP A 36 -3.57 -12.04 4.24
N LYS A 37 -2.87 -12.51 5.27
CA LYS A 37 -2.93 -11.92 6.61
C LYS A 37 -2.45 -10.47 6.63
N GLN A 38 -1.38 -10.15 5.89
CA GLN A 38 -0.85 -8.79 5.78
C GLN A 38 -1.90 -7.84 5.17
N ILE A 39 -2.56 -8.25 4.09
CA ILE A 39 -3.60 -7.46 3.41
C ILE A 39 -4.75 -7.16 4.37
N ASN A 40 -5.30 -8.18 5.03
CA ASN A 40 -6.41 -7.97 5.96
C ASN A 40 -6.03 -7.07 7.13
N LYS A 41 -4.82 -7.22 7.68
CA LYS A 41 -4.37 -6.36 8.78
C LYS A 41 -4.16 -4.91 8.32
N PHE A 42 -3.68 -4.70 7.10
CA PHE A 42 -3.56 -3.36 6.52
C PHE A 42 -4.94 -2.69 6.41
N ILE A 43 -5.95 -3.38 5.86
CA ILE A 43 -7.29 -2.82 5.73
C ILE A 43 -7.93 -2.57 7.11
N GLU A 44 -7.71 -3.44 8.09
CA GLU A 44 -8.16 -3.21 9.47
C GLU A 44 -7.59 -1.90 10.06
N ILE A 45 -6.29 -1.65 9.86
CA ILE A 45 -5.63 -0.41 10.32
C ILE A 45 -6.18 0.80 9.57
N PHE A 46 -6.32 0.68 8.24
CA PHE A 46 -6.89 1.75 7.41
C PHE A 46 -8.32 2.09 7.87
N ALA A 47 -9.20 1.09 8.02
CA ALA A 47 -10.58 1.28 8.44
C ALA A 47 -10.67 2.00 9.79
N SER A 48 -9.87 1.58 10.78
CA SER A 48 -9.86 2.20 12.10
C SER A 48 -9.34 3.65 12.08
N ALA A 49 -8.39 3.98 11.20
CA ALA A 49 -7.95 5.35 11.00
C ALA A 49 -8.99 6.17 10.22
N TYR A 50 -9.66 5.55 9.26
CA TYR A 50 -10.65 6.17 8.40
C TYR A 50 -11.91 6.58 9.18
N GLU A 51 -12.32 5.80 10.18
CA GLU A 51 -13.41 6.15 11.10
C GLU A 51 -13.14 7.42 11.93
N GLN A 52 -11.87 7.80 12.11
CA GLN A 52 -11.48 8.98 12.90
C GLN A 52 -11.45 10.27 12.07
N ILE A 53 -11.40 10.15 10.74
CA ILE A 53 -11.52 11.29 9.83
C ILE A 53 -12.99 11.46 9.44
N ASP A 54 -13.42 12.70 9.23
CA ASP A 54 -14.82 13.00 8.91
C ASP A 54 -15.26 12.24 7.64
N ALA A 55 -16.01 11.16 7.85
CA ALA A 55 -16.28 10.14 6.86
C ALA A 55 -17.39 10.53 5.87
N GLU A 56 -17.86 11.77 5.88
CA GLU A 56 -18.91 12.26 4.98
C GLU A 56 -18.43 12.36 3.52
N GLN A 57 -17.12 12.52 3.29
CA GLN A 57 -16.58 12.59 1.93
C GLN A 57 -16.82 11.27 1.19
N LYS A 58 -17.51 11.35 0.04
CA LYS A 58 -17.78 10.19 -0.82
C LYS A 58 -16.61 9.87 -1.73
N GLU A 59 -15.93 10.89 -2.22
CA GLU A 59 -14.83 10.77 -3.18
C GLU A 59 -13.47 10.89 -2.47
N LEU A 60 -12.59 9.90 -2.60
CA LEU A 60 -11.30 9.88 -1.91
C LEU A 60 -10.16 9.79 -2.93
N ASN A 61 -9.26 10.76 -2.89
CA ASN A 61 -8.04 10.80 -3.69
C ASN A 61 -6.91 10.17 -2.89
N ILE A 62 -6.42 9.02 -3.34
CA ILE A 62 -5.48 8.19 -2.61
C ILE A 62 -4.25 7.95 -3.47
N VAL A 63 -3.07 8.09 -2.88
CA VAL A 63 -1.81 7.79 -3.56
C VAL A 63 -0.99 6.81 -2.73
N ASP A 64 -0.57 5.72 -3.36
CA ASP A 64 0.26 4.67 -2.75
C ASP A 64 1.66 4.67 -3.38
N PHE A 65 2.60 5.31 -2.70
CA PHE A 65 4.00 5.39 -3.12
C PHE A 65 4.75 4.11 -2.77
N GLY A 66 5.33 3.48 -3.80
CA GLY A 66 5.98 2.17 -3.68
C GLY A 66 4.99 1.03 -3.64
N SER A 67 3.95 1.09 -4.49
CA SER A 67 2.83 0.13 -4.51
C SER A 67 3.24 -1.30 -4.87
N GLY A 68 4.39 -1.50 -5.54
CA GLY A 68 4.91 -2.81 -5.89
C GLY A 68 3.96 -3.59 -6.80
N LYS A 69 3.51 -4.78 -6.36
CA LYS A 69 2.51 -5.59 -7.08
C LYS A 69 1.06 -5.16 -6.81
N GLY A 70 0.86 -4.02 -6.16
CA GLY A 70 -0.47 -3.44 -5.90
C GLY A 70 -1.32 -4.16 -4.84
N TYR A 71 -0.81 -5.20 -4.15
CA TYR A 71 -1.62 -6.01 -3.22
C TYR A 71 -2.47 -5.20 -2.22
N LEU A 72 -1.88 -4.15 -1.63
CA LEU A 72 -2.56 -3.29 -0.67
C LEU A 72 -3.46 -2.28 -1.38
N THR A 73 -2.99 -1.73 -2.50
CA THR A 73 -3.72 -0.79 -3.36
C THR A 73 -5.04 -1.37 -3.87
N PHE A 74 -5.01 -2.60 -4.40
CA PHE A 74 -6.19 -3.32 -4.86
C PHE A 74 -7.16 -3.63 -3.73
N ALA A 75 -6.64 -4.12 -2.60
CA ALA A 75 -7.48 -4.44 -1.44
C ALA A 75 -8.15 -3.20 -0.84
N LEU A 76 -7.46 -2.05 -0.86
CA LEU A 76 -8.01 -0.79 -0.40
C LEU A 76 -9.12 -0.30 -1.32
N TYR A 77 -8.90 -0.40 -2.63
CA TYR A 77 -9.91 -0.06 -3.63
C TYR A 77 -11.19 -0.90 -3.45
N ASP A 78 -11.03 -2.22 -3.37
CA ASP A 78 -12.13 -3.19 -3.17
C ASP A 78 -12.92 -2.86 -1.89
N TYR A 79 -12.21 -2.69 -0.77
CA TYR A 79 -12.81 -2.33 0.51
C TYR A 79 -13.62 -1.02 0.43
N LEU A 80 -13.05 0.04 -0.14
CA LEU A 80 -13.71 1.34 -0.24
C LEU A 80 -14.94 1.31 -1.14
N GLN A 81 -14.91 0.53 -2.23
CA GLN A 81 -16.10 0.30 -3.06
C GLN A 81 -17.22 -0.40 -2.27
N GLU A 82 -16.88 -1.41 -1.46
CA GLU A 82 -17.87 -2.07 -0.58
C GLU A 82 -18.47 -1.10 0.45
N GLN A 83 -17.70 -0.09 0.89
CA GLN A 83 -18.18 0.99 1.76
C GLN A 83 -18.94 2.09 0.99
N GLN A 84 -19.30 1.88 -0.27
CA GLN A 84 -20.01 2.83 -1.14
C GLN A 84 -19.28 4.16 -1.32
N LYS A 85 -17.94 4.13 -1.25
CA LYS A 85 -17.08 5.28 -1.58
C LYS A 85 -16.73 5.26 -3.06
N VAL A 86 -16.23 6.41 -3.54
CA VAL A 86 -15.66 6.61 -4.87
C VAL A 86 -14.16 6.81 -4.70
N PRO A 87 -13.37 5.72 -4.62
CA PRO A 87 -11.93 5.83 -4.46
C PRO A 87 -11.26 6.13 -5.81
N LEU A 88 -10.55 7.25 -5.92
CA LEU A 88 -9.59 7.52 -6.99
C LEU A 88 -8.20 7.19 -6.44
N ILE A 89 -7.68 6.03 -6.82
CA ILE A 89 -6.40 5.54 -6.29
C ILE A 89 -5.37 5.50 -7.40
N THR A 90 -4.19 6.07 -7.13
CA THR A 90 -3.01 5.88 -7.98
C THR A 90 -1.90 5.19 -7.20
N GLY A 91 -1.49 4.01 -7.68
CA GLY A 91 -0.27 3.35 -7.21
C GLY A 91 0.95 3.86 -7.97
N VAL A 92 1.96 4.37 -7.28
CA VAL A 92 3.20 4.87 -7.89
C VAL A 92 4.32 3.85 -7.68
N GLU A 93 4.94 3.38 -8.76
CA GLU A 93 5.98 2.35 -8.71
C GLU A 93 7.08 2.63 -9.75
N LEU A 94 8.34 2.41 -9.35
CA LEU A 94 9.52 2.68 -10.19
C LEU A 94 9.68 1.69 -11.34
N ARG A 95 9.23 0.45 -11.15
CA ARG A 95 9.43 -0.62 -12.13
C ARG A 95 8.27 -0.70 -13.10
N ARG A 96 8.51 -0.28 -14.34
CA ARG A 96 7.57 -0.35 -15.47
C ARG A 96 6.82 -1.68 -15.58
N ASN A 97 7.53 -2.81 -15.47
CA ASN A 97 6.90 -4.14 -15.61
C ASN A 97 5.88 -4.43 -14.50
N LEU A 98 6.02 -3.82 -13.32
CA LEU A 98 5.02 -3.92 -12.25
C LEU A 98 3.85 -2.98 -12.46
N VAL A 99 4.11 -1.78 -12.99
CA VAL A 99 3.06 -0.83 -13.38
C VAL A 99 2.15 -1.45 -14.45
N GLU A 100 2.74 -1.95 -15.54
CA GLU A 100 2.01 -2.62 -16.62
C GLU A 100 1.25 -3.84 -16.08
N PHE A 101 1.86 -4.64 -15.20
CA PHE A 101 1.17 -5.76 -14.55
C PHE A 101 -0.08 -5.28 -13.78
N CYS A 102 0.05 -4.24 -12.96
CA CYS A 102 -1.06 -3.76 -12.14
C CYS A 102 -2.16 -3.10 -12.99
N GLN A 103 -1.82 -2.32 -14.03
CA GLN A 103 -2.81 -1.77 -14.96
C GLN A 103 -3.62 -2.88 -15.64
N ASN A 104 -2.94 -3.91 -16.16
CA ASN A 104 -3.62 -5.07 -16.75
C ASN A 104 -4.56 -5.77 -15.75
N VAL A 105 -4.15 -5.91 -14.49
CA VAL A 105 -5.02 -6.50 -13.46
C VAL A 105 -6.23 -5.61 -13.18
N ALA A 106 -6.04 -4.31 -13.03
CA ALA A 106 -7.12 -3.34 -12.78
C ALA A 106 -8.17 -3.36 -13.92
N GLU A 107 -7.73 -3.43 -15.17
CA GLU A 107 -8.61 -3.57 -16.33
C GLU A 107 -9.42 -4.86 -16.29
N LYS A 108 -8.77 -6.02 -16.02
CA LYS A 108 -9.43 -7.33 -15.96
C LYS A 108 -10.50 -7.42 -14.88
N VAL A 109 -10.30 -6.74 -13.75
CA VAL A 109 -11.27 -6.74 -12.64
C VAL A 109 -12.21 -5.53 -12.65
N HIS A 110 -12.14 -4.71 -13.71
CA HIS A 110 -12.99 -3.54 -13.92
C HIS A 110 -12.90 -2.47 -12.81
N PHE A 111 -11.70 -2.27 -12.26
CA PHE A 111 -11.42 -1.23 -11.27
C PHE A 111 -11.11 0.10 -11.98
N ASN A 112 -12.16 0.78 -12.46
CA ASN A 112 -12.05 1.95 -13.35
C ASN A 112 -11.41 3.21 -12.75
N HIS A 113 -11.33 3.30 -11.42
CA HIS A 113 -10.70 4.44 -10.72
C HIS A 113 -9.42 4.03 -9.97
N LEU A 114 -8.83 2.91 -10.37
CA LEU A 114 -7.52 2.45 -9.92
C LEU A 114 -6.54 2.49 -11.08
N ASP A 115 -5.52 3.34 -10.98
CA ASP A 115 -4.47 3.45 -11.98
C ASP A 115 -3.08 3.30 -11.34
N PHE A 116 -2.06 3.10 -12.17
CA PHE A 116 -0.68 2.98 -11.76
C PHE A 116 0.23 3.85 -12.61
N PHE A 117 1.17 4.52 -11.96
CA PHE A 117 2.09 5.45 -12.59
C PHE A 117 3.54 4.98 -12.44
N GLU A 118 4.30 5.01 -13.54
CA GLU A 118 5.74 4.71 -13.53
C GLU A 118 6.53 5.91 -13.01
N GLY A 119 7.04 5.79 -11.78
CA GLY A 119 7.85 6.84 -11.17
C GLY A 119 7.97 6.72 -9.65
N ASP A 120 8.25 7.85 -9.03
CA ASP A 120 8.28 8.04 -7.59
C ASP A 120 7.56 9.34 -7.18
N VAL A 121 7.61 9.62 -5.88
CA VAL A 121 7.05 10.82 -5.25
C VAL A 121 7.59 12.16 -5.78
N ARG A 122 8.75 12.19 -6.44
CA ARG A 122 9.31 13.41 -7.04
C ARG A 122 8.71 13.65 -8.42
N SER A 123 8.45 12.57 -9.17
CA SER A 123 7.86 12.62 -10.50
C SER A 123 6.34 12.71 -10.52
N TYR A 124 5.66 12.11 -9.53
CA TYR A 124 4.21 12.09 -9.46
C TYR A 124 3.71 13.18 -8.49
N GLN A 125 3.02 14.18 -9.03
CA GLN A 125 2.53 15.33 -8.28
C GLN A 125 1.00 15.39 -8.37
N PRO A 126 0.28 14.81 -7.41
CA PRO A 126 -1.17 14.89 -7.40
C PRO A 126 -1.62 16.31 -7.07
N GLU A 127 -2.70 16.77 -7.73
CA GLU A 127 -3.31 18.07 -7.42
C GLU A 127 -4.07 18.04 -6.08
N LYS A 128 -4.69 16.90 -5.77
CA LYS A 128 -5.45 16.65 -4.54
C LYS A 128 -5.04 15.30 -3.94
N LEU A 129 -4.94 15.25 -2.62
CA LEU A 129 -4.55 14.05 -1.88
C LEU A 129 -5.28 14.02 -0.54
N ASP A 130 -6.21 13.07 -0.38
CA ASP A 130 -6.96 12.86 0.87
C ASP A 130 -6.25 11.82 1.75
N VAL A 131 -5.67 10.78 1.13
CA VAL A 131 -4.93 9.71 1.81
C VAL A 131 -3.59 9.45 1.11
N MET A 132 -2.50 9.55 1.85
CA MET A 132 -1.17 9.20 1.38
C MET A 132 -0.68 7.90 2.02
N ILE A 133 -0.20 6.97 1.21
CA ILE A 133 0.37 5.69 1.66
C ILE A 133 1.82 5.59 1.18
N ALA A 134 2.72 5.19 2.08
CA ALA A 134 4.14 4.97 1.79
C ALA A 134 4.71 3.89 2.72
N LEU A 135 4.42 2.62 2.43
CA LEU A 135 4.81 1.50 3.30
C LEU A 135 6.13 0.84 2.90
N HIS A 136 6.57 1.04 1.66
CA HIS A 136 7.81 0.50 1.11
C HIS A 136 8.68 1.56 0.42
N ALA A 137 8.39 2.85 0.64
CA ALA A 137 9.16 3.95 0.08
C ALA A 137 10.51 4.11 0.81
N CYS A 138 11.55 3.39 0.37
CA CYS A 138 12.87 3.40 1.03
C CYS A 138 13.62 4.75 0.92
N ASP A 139 14.61 4.92 1.80
CA ASP A 139 15.49 6.11 1.87
C ASP A 139 14.67 7.40 2.08
N ILE A 140 15.08 8.51 1.47
CA ILE A 140 14.40 9.81 1.55
C ILE A 140 12.99 9.84 0.90
N ALA A 141 12.58 8.76 0.23
CA ALA A 141 11.28 8.71 -0.45
C ALA A 141 10.11 8.76 0.54
N THR A 142 10.25 8.17 1.74
CA THR A 142 9.23 8.32 2.81
C THR A 142 9.11 9.78 3.24
N ASP A 143 10.22 10.50 3.39
CA ASP A 143 10.20 11.90 3.80
C ASP A 143 9.51 12.80 2.76
N PHE A 144 9.80 12.58 1.47
CA PHE A 144 9.09 13.26 0.39
C PHE A 144 7.59 12.92 0.37
N ALA A 145 7.22 11.67 0.66
CA ALA A 145 5.83 11.26 0.70
C ALA A 145 5.09 11.96 1.86
N ILE A 146 5.68 11.97 3.05
CA ILE A 146 5.17 12.71 4.21
C ILE A 146 5.06 14.21 3.90
N HIS A 147 6.11 14.81 3.35
CA HIS A 147 6.11 16.22 2.95
C HIS A 147 4.98 16.53 1.96
N THR A 148 4.78 15.66 0.97
CA THR A 148 3.70 15.80 -0.03
C THR A 148 2.32 15.70 0.63
N GLY A 149 2.12 14.71 1.51
CA GLY A 149 0.89 14.56 2.30
C GLY A 149 0.56 15.80 3.14
N ILE A 150 1.55 16.35 3.84
CA ILE A 150 1.37 17.56 4.66
C ILE A 150 1.07 18.77 3.76
N ARG A 151 1.87 18.97 2.70
CA ARG A 151 1.72 20.12 1.78
C ARG A 151 0.33 20.16 1.13
N LEU A 152 -0.24 19.00 0.82
CA LEU A 152 -1.57 18.87 0.21
C LEU A 152 -2.70 18.71 1.23
N ASN A 153 -2.41 18.84 2.53
CA ASN A 153 -3.37 18.69 3.63
C ASN A 153 -4.12 17.35 3.60
N ALA A 154 -3.40 16.26 3.34
CA ALA A 154 -3.99 14.92 3.41
C ALA A 154 -4.56 14.66 4.81
N SER A 155 -5.82 14.25 4.85
CA SER A 155 -6.52 13.88 6.09
C SER A 155 -5.90 12.65 6.75
N MET A 156 -5.22 11.81 5.97
CA MET A 156 -4.54 10.62 6.46
C MET A 156 -3.18 10.40 5.78
N ILE A 157 -2.19 10.08 6.60
CA ILE A 157 -0.83 9.68 6.18
C ILE A 157 -0.51 8.32 6.80
N MET A 158 -0.30 7.31 5.97
CA MET A 158 0.07 5.95 6.37
C MET A 158 1.46 5.61 5.84
N CYS A 159 2.48 5.81 6.68
CA CYS A 159 3.86 5.50 6.33
C CYS A 159 4.44 4.43 7.24
N ALA A 160 5.29 3.56 6.70
CA ALA A 160 6.12 2.67 7.49
C ALA A 160 7.58 3.14 7.40
N PRO A 161 8.27 3.35 8.54
CA PRO A 161 9.69 3.68 8.51
C PRO A 161 10.45 2.43 8.03
N CYS A 162 10.74 2.35 6.73
CA CYS A 162 11.10 1.08 6.11
C CYS A 162 12.61 0.86 5.90
N CYS A 163 13.49 1.83 6.17
CA CYS A 163 14.92 1.56 6.03
C CYS A 163 15.85 2.42 6.89
N HIS A 164 16.66 1.77 7.74
CA HIS A 164 17.89 2.36 8.28
C HIS A 164 19.00 2.44 7.22
N LYS A 165 18.73 2.28 5.92
CA LYS A 165 19.78 2.26 4.89
C LYS A 165 20.54 3.57 4.81
N GLU A 166 19.93 4.70 5.15
CA GLU A 166 20.64 5.97 5.30
C GLU A 166 21.47 6.05 6.60
N LEU A 167 20.99 5.43 7.67
CA LEU A 167 21.68 5.37 8.97
C LEU A 167 22.79 4.31 9.01
N ARG A 168 22.69 3.22 8.26
CA ARG A 168 23.61 2.07 8.28
C ARG A 168 25.05 2.47 7.91
N PRO A 169 25.30 3.34 6.91
CA PRO A 169 26.63 3.88 6.64
C PRO A 169 27.16 4.79 7.76
N GLN A 170 26.27 5.41 8.54
CA GLN A 170 26.60 6.33 9.64
C GLN A 170 26.85 5.59 10.97
N LEU A 171 26.42 4.33 11.07
CA LEU A 171 26.66 3.46 12.22
C LEU A 171 28.03 2.80 12.09
N HIS A 172 29.03 3.36 12.78
CA HIS A 172 30.34 2.73 12.90
C HIS A 172 30.34 1.70 14.04
N SER A 173 30.67 0.45 13.72
CA SER A 173 30.91 -0.59 14.74
C SER A 173 32.10 -0.18 15.63
N PRO A 174 32.01 -0.38 16.97
CA PRO A 174 33.15 -0.21 17.86
C PRO A 174 34.34 -1.03 17.36
N GLU A 175 35.54 -0.48 17.41
CA GLU A 175 36.77 -1.07 16.84
C GLU A 175 37.00 -2.52 17.30
N VAL A 176 36.66 -2.81 18.56
CA VAL A 176 36.80 -4.13 19.19
C VAL A 176 35.88 -5.19 18.58
N LEU A 177 34.74 -4.80 18.00
CA LEU A 177 33.71 -5.71 17.48
C LEU A 177 33.74 -5.86 15.95
N GLN A 178 34.60 -5.09 15.25
CA GLN A 178 34.68 -5.14 13.78
C GLN A 178 34.92 -6.54 13.20
N PRO A 179 35.84 -7.38 13.72
CA PRO A 179 36.09 -8.71 13.13
C PRO A 179 34.90 -9.66 13.24
N MET A 180 34.04 -9.47 14.26
CA MET A 180 32.86 -10.31 14.50
C MET A 180 31.65 -9.88 13.69
N LEU A 181 31.56 -8.59 13.32
CA LEU A 181 30.40 -8.01 12.64
C LEU A 181 30.56 -7.92 11.11
N GLN A 182 31.68 -8.39 10.55
CA GLN A 182 31.95 -8.37 9.10
C GLN A 182 31.02 -9.25 8.25
N PHE A 183 30.26 -10.16 8.87
CA PHE A 183 29.37 -11.10 8.16
C PHE A 183 27.86 -10.81 8.40
N GLY A 184 27.49 -9.60 8.84
CA GLY A 184 26.09 -9.20 9.16
C GLY A 184 25.49 -8.13 8.24
#